data_AF-A0A8J4XWM0-F1
#
_entry.id   AF-A0A8J4XWM0-F1
#
_cell.length_a   1.000
_cell.length_b   1.000
_cell.length_c   1.000
_cell.angle_alpha   90.00
_cell.angle_beta   90.00
_cell.angle_gamma   90.00
#
_symmetry.space_group_name_H-M   'P 1'
#
loop_
_entity.id
_entity.type
_entity.pdbx_description
1 polymer ?
#
loop_
_entity_poly.entity_id
_entity_poly.type
_entity_poly.pdbx_seq_one_letter_code
_entity_poly.pdbx_strand_id
1 'polypeptide(L)'
;MGRNKLSNEEKTRALTLLKEGASVIRVAAEVNVTRMAIYNLKKAVESLPPGTVPPRKPGSGAPQKTSPRTDKIMRREVLNDPAITAAELKKKHPALLGNVSVRTIQHRLQISLKLPARRAAKKPLLTETMKKKRLSFCKREIPAVDTRAVEEGHVQ
;
A
#
# COMPACT_ATOMS: atom_id res chain seq x y z
N MET A 1 7.48 27.49 14.77
CA MET A 1 7.90 26.42 15.72
C MET A 1 6.80 25.37 15.81
N GLY A 2 7.09 24.10 15.49
CA GLY A 2 6.10 23.01 15.60
C GLY A 2 5.82 22.64 17.06
N ARG A 3 4.63 22.11 17.36
CA ARG A 3 4.31 21.61 18.71
C ARG A 3 5.20 20.41 19.06
N ASN A 4 5.80 20.41 20.25
CA ASN A 4 6.57 19.28 20.77
C ASN A 4 5.69 18.02 20.84
N LYS A 5 6.24 16.91 20.38
CA LYS A 5 5.52 15.63 20.24
C LYS A 5 5.84 14.76 21.44
N LEU A 6 4.81 14.20 22.09
CA LEU A 6 5.06 13.16 23.10
C LEU A 6 5.65 11.91 22.44
N SER A 7 6.81 11.48 22.93
CA SER A 7 7.39 10.17 22.63
C SER A 7 6.52 9.05 23.20
N ASN A 8 6.70 7.81 22.73
CA ASN A 8 5.93 6.70 23.28
C ASN A 8 6.24 6.45 24.76
N GLU A 9 7.48 6.71 25.20
CA GLU A 9 7.90 6.60 26.60
C GLU A 9 7.28 7.67 27.50
N GLU A 10 7.09 8.88 26.97
CA GLU A 10 6.41 9.96 27.69
C GLU A 10 4.93 9.67 27.82
N LYS A 11 4.32 9.07 26.78
CA LYS A 11 2.93 8.61 26.84
C LYS A 11 2.74 7.50 27.86
N THR A 12 3.62 6.50 27.91
CA THR A 12 3.52 5.42 28.90
C THR A 12 3.65 5.98 30.30
N ARG A 13 4.67 6.82 30.56
CA ARG A 13 4.84 7.50 31.86
C ARG A 13 3.63 8.34 32.26
N ALA A 14 3.04 9.08 31.33
CA ALA A 14 1.83 9.85 31.60
C ALA A 14 0.63 8.94 31.94
N LEU A 15 0.49 7.82 31.22
CA LEU A 15 -0.60 6.86 31.47
C LEU A 15 -0.43 6.11 32.80
N THR A 16 0.79 5.75 33.19
CA THR A 16 1.05 5.12 34.49
C THR A 16 0.69 6.06 35.63
N LEU A 17 1.10 7.32 35.56
CA LEU A 17 0.77 8.32 36.60
C LEU A 17 -0.73 8.58 36.68
N LEU A 18 -1.44 8.62 35.54
CA LEU A 18 -2.90 8.74 35.52
C LEU A 18 -3.59 7.51 36.13
N LYS A 19 -3.04 6.30 35.93
CA LYS A 19 -3.56 5.06 36.51
C LYS A 19 -3.35 5.00 38.03
N GLU A 20 -2.25 5.59 38.52
CA GLU A 20 -1.96 5.79 39.95
C GLU A 20 -2.84 6.88 40.60
N GLY A 21 -3.68 7.58 39.84
CA GLY A 21 -4.59 8.61 40.33
C GLY A 21 -3.97 10.01 40.43
N ALA A 22 -2.79 10.25 39.83
CA ALA A 22 -2.21 11.58 39.79
C ALA A 22 -3.08 12.57 39.02
N SER A 23 -3.13 13.83 39.47
CA SER A 23 -3.89 14.87 38.80
C SER A 23 -3.28 15.22 37.43
N VAL A 24 -4.13 15.56 36.46
CA VAL A 24 -3.71 15.94 35.10
C VAL A 24 -2.70 17.09 35.10
N ILE A 25 -2.81 18.02 36.07
CA ILE A 25 -1.90 19.15 36.22
C ILE A 25 -0.50 18.68 36.62
N ARG A 26 -0.41 17.76 37.58
CA ARG A 26 0.86 17.18 38.03
C ARG A 26 1.53 16.40 36.90
N VAL A 27 0.79 15.54 36.23
CA VAL A 27 1.30 14.75 35.08
C VAL A 27 1.82 15.66 33.96
N ALA A 28 1.09 16.74 33.66
CA ALA A 28 1.49 17.70 32.63
C ALA A 28 2.81 18.42 32.99
N ALA A 29 2.99 18.81 34.25
CA ALA A 29 4.22 19.44 34.73
C ALA A 29 5.41 18.47 34.69
N GLU A 30 5.19 17.22 35.10
CA GLU A 30 6.22 16.18 35.16
C GLU A 30 6.71 15.75 33.79
N VAL A 31 5.79 15.62 32.82
CA VAL A 31 6.10 15.25 31.42
C VAL A 31 6.39 16.50 30.56
N ASN A 32 6.39 17.70 31.15
CA ASN A 32 6.64 18.99 30.49
C ASN A 32 5.79 19.20 29.21
N VAL A 33 4.50 18.94 29.31
CA VAL A 33 3.53 19.08 28.21
C VAL A 33 2.29 19.84 28.66
N THR A 34 1.51 20.33 27.69
CA THR A 34 0.30 21.07 28.02
C THR A 34 -0.76 20.16 28.64
N ARG A 35 -1.56 20.69 29.58
CA ARG A 35 -2.68 19.96 30.20
C ARG A 35 -3.62 19.36 29.13
N MET A 36 -3.84 20.09 28.04
CA MET A 36 -4.65 19.65 26.90
C MET A 36 -4.09 18.40 26.20
N ALA A 37 -2.77 18.24 26.13
CA ALA A 37 -2.16 17.05 25.55
C ALA A 37 -2.48 15.80 26.40
N ILE A 38 -2.44 15.92 27.72
CA ILE A 38 -2.81 14.83 28.65
C ILE A 38 -4.31 14.52 28.58
N TYR A 39 -5.18 15.52 28.50
CA TYR A 39 -6.63 15.30 28.28
C TYR A 39 -6.92 14.55 26.98
N ASN A 40 -6.29 14.97 25.87
CA ASN A 40 -6.45 14.29 24.57
C ASN A 40 -5.89 12.87 24.59
N LEU A 41 -4.79 12.64 25.32
CA LEU A 41 -4.18 11.33 25.50
C LEU A 41 -5.08 10.40 26.33
N LYS A 42 -5.64 10.88 27.44
CA LYS A 42 -6.63 10.15 28.24
C LYS A 42 -7.83 9.74 27.39
N LYS A 43 -8.42 10.70 26.66
CA LYS A 43 -9.55 10.45 25.75
C LYS A 43 -9.22 9.45 24.64
N ALA A 44 -7.99 9.46 24.13
CA ALA A 44 -7.56 8.51 23.11
C ALA A 44 -7.46 7.07 23.67
N VAL A 45 -7.01 6.90 24.91
CA VAL A 45 -6.91 5.58 25.57
C VAL A 45 -8.27 4.98 25.87
N GLU A 46 -9.28 5.79 26.24
CA GLU A 46 -10.65 5.32 26.48
C GLU A 46 -11.24 4.57 25.28
N SER A 47 -10.81 4.91 24.05
CA SER A 47 -11.25 4.25 22.82
C SER A 47 -10.44 3.01 22.40
N LEU A 48 -9.40 2.65 23.16
CA LEU A 48 -8.45 1.59 22.82
C LEU A 48 -8.52 0.44 23.85
N PRO A 49 -8.05 -0.77 23.50
CA PRO A 49 -7.93 -1.86 24.44
C PRO A 49 -7.03 -1.49 25.63
N PRO A 50 -7.31 -2.02 26.85
CA PRO A 50 -6.53 -1.72 28.04
C PRO A 50 -5.06 -2.07 27.83
N GLY A 51 -4.15 -1.20 28.31
CA GLY A 51 -2.70 -1.37 28.16
C GLY A 51 -2.14 -0.92 26.80
N THR A 52 -2.96 -0.40 25.89
CA THR A 52 -2.49 0.11 24.59
C THR A 52 -2.10 1.58 24.66
N VAL A 53 -0.91 1.91 24.15
CA VAL A 53 -0.48 3.32 23.99
C VAL A 53 -1.04 3.86 22.67
N PRO A 54 -1.74 5.01 22.67
CA PRO A 54 -2.31 5.56 21.45
C PRO A 54 -1.25 5.85 20.39
N PRO A 55 -1.30 5.18 19.21
CA PRO A 55 -0.38 5.47 18.13
C PRO A 55 -0.67 6.86 17.57
N ARG A 56 0.35 7.47 16.95
CA ARG A 56 0.14 8.73 16.24
C ARG A 56 -0.79 8.49 15.05
N LYS A 57 -1.83 9.31 14.93
CA LYS A 57 -2.64 9.34 13.71
C LYS A 57 -1.75 9.68 12.51
N PRO A 58 -1.70 8.83 11.46
CA PRO A 58 -0.96 9.17 10.25
C PRO A 58 -1.56 10.45 9.66
N GLY A 59 -0.69 11.31 9.14
CA GLY A 59 -1.16 12.46 8.38
C GLY A 59 -1.82 11.99 7.08
N SER A 60 -2.79 12.76 6.58
CA SER A 60 -3.40 12.52 5.27
C SER A 60 -2.42 12.69 4.11
N GLY A 61 -1.32 13.42 4.33
CA GLY A 61 -0.35 13.74 3.29
C GLY A 61 -0.88 14.76 2.27
N ALA A 62 -0.05 15.12 1.30
CA ALA A 62 -0.48 15.98 0.21
C ALA A 62 -1.34 15.19 -0.80
N PRO A 63 -2.34 15.84 -1.42
CA PRO A 63 -3.13 15.20 -2.47
C PRO A 63 -2.24 14.81 -3.65
N GLN A 64 -2.59 13.71 -4.30
CA GLN A 64 -1.85 13.21 -5.44
C GLN A 64 -2.11 14.08 -6.68
N LYS A 65 -1.09 14.26 -7.52
CA LYS A 65 -1.22 14.97 -8.81
C LYS A 65 -2.04 14.20 -9.85
N THR A 66 -2.13 12.88 -9.71
CA THR A 66 -2.85 11.99 -10.62
C THR A 66 -4.22 11.65 -10.07
N SER A 67 -5.24 11.72 -10.93
CA SER A 67 -6.61 11.33 -10.58
C SER A 67 -6.82 9.81 -10.75
N PRO A 68 -7.84 9.22 -10.09
CA PRO A 68 -8.21 7.82 -10.33
C PRO A 68 -8.57 7.51 -11.79
N ARG A 69 -9.09 8.50 -12.54
CA ARG A 69 -9.37 8.35 -13.97
C ARG A 69 -8.07 8.25 -14.77
N THR A 70 -7.10 9.11 -14.46
CA THR A 70 -5.77 9.08 -15.08
C THR A 70 -5.11 7.71 -14.86
N ASP A 71 -5.22 7.15 -13.65
CA ASP A 71 -4.67 5.84 -13.34
C ASP A 71 -5.30 4.71 -14.14
N LYS A 72 -6.62 4.73 -14.34
CA LYS A 72 -7.32 3.74 -15.17
C LYS A 72 -6.81 3.75 -16.60
N ILE A 73 -6.57 4.94 -17.16
CA ILE A 73 -6.03 5.09 -18.51
C ILE A 73 -4.60 4.56 -18.58
N MET A 74 -3.73 4.96 -17.64
CA MET A 74 -2.36 4.43 -17.56
C MET A 74 -2.35 2.90 -17.46
N ARG A 75 -3.21 2.33 -16.61
CA ARG A 75 -3.33 0.88 -16.44
C ARG A 75 -3.73 0.19 -17.74
N ARG A 76 -4.72 0.73 -18.46
CA ARG A 76 -5.18 0.18 -19.73
C ARG A 76 -4.07 0.18 -20.78
N GLU A 77 -3.34 1.29 -20.92
CA GLU A 77 -2.23 1.39 -21.87
C GLU A 77 -1.14 0.36 -21.59
N VAL A 78 -0.73 0.21 -20.33
CA VAL A 78 0.31 -0.77 -19.94
C VAL A 78 -0.15 -2.22 -20.10
N LEU A 79 -1.44 -2.50 -19.90
CA LEU A 79 -1.96 -3.85 -20.12
C LEU A 79 -2.07 -4.21 -21.61
N ASN A 80 -2.35 -3.22 -22.46
CA ASN A 80 -2.40 -3.40 -23.90
C ASN A 80 -0.99 -3.56 -24.49
N ASP A 81 -0.05 -2.75 -24.04
CA ASP A 81 1.36 -2.80 -24.45
C ASP A 81 2.28 -2.81 -23.22
N PRO A 82 2.67 -4.01 -22.73
CA PRO A 82 3.52 -4.14 -21.55
C PRO A 82 4.93 -3.56 -21.71
N ALA A 83 5.38 -3.27 -22.94
CA ALA A 83 6.70 -2.72 -23.22
C ALA A 83 6.73 -1.18 -23.19
N ILE A 84 5.56 -0.54 -23.11
CA ILE A 84 5.46 0.92 -23.15
C ILE A 84 6.23 1.59 -22.01
N THR A 85 7.03 2.60 -22.36
CA THR A 85 7.79 3.33 -21.35
C THR A 85 6.95 4.43 -20.69
N ALA A 86 7.30 4.81 -19.45
CA ALA A 86 6.65 5.92 -18.76
C ALA A 86 6.79 7.26 -19.51
N ALA A 87 7.89 7.44 -20.27
CA ALA A 87 8.09 8.60 -21.12
C ALA A 87 7.16 8.59 -22.34
N GLU A 88 6.97 7.43 -22.98
CA GLU A 88 5.99 7.26 -24.06
C GLU A 88 4.56 7.47 -23.57
N LEU A 89 4.20 6.95 -22.39
CA LEU A 89 2.89 7.21 -21.77
C LEU A 89 2.63 8.71 -21.62
N LYS A 90 3.64 9.45 -21.13
CA LYS A 90 3.54 10.91 -20.99
C LYS A 90 3.37 11.61 -22.36
N LYS A 91 4.07 11.14 -23.39
CA LYS A 91 3.95 11.67 -24.76
C LYS A 91 2.60 11.35 -25.40
N LYS A 92 2.05 10.16 -25.19
CA LYS A 92 0.73 9.74 -25.70
C LYS A 92 -0.42 10.53 -25.05
N HIS A 93 -0.28 10.88 -23.77
CA HIS A 93 -1.33 11.53 -22.99
C HIS A 93 -0.87 12.88 -22.39
N PRO A 94 -0.52 13.89 -23.20
CA PRO A 94 0.04 15.15 -22.71
C PRO A 94 -0.97 15.94 -21.86
N ALA A 95 -2.25 15.90 -22.22
CA ALA A 95 -3.31 16.57 -21.46
C ALA A 95 -3.49 16.03 -20.03
N LEU A 96 -3.21 14.75 -19.81
CA LEU A 96 -3.37 14.09 -18.51
C LEU A 96 -2.08 14.06 -17.69
N LEU A 97 -0.93 13.96 -18.36
CA LEU A 97 0.38 13.69 -17.73
C LEU A 97 1.41 14.80 -17.92
N GLY A 98 1.07 15.91 -18.60
CA GLY A 98 1.99 17.02 -18.88
C GLY A 98 2.66 17.56 -17.61
N ASN A 99 1.86 17.80 -16.57
CA ASN A 99 2.30 18.36 -15.29
C ASN A 99 2.89 17.31 -14.32
N VAL A 100 2.92 16.04 -14.72
CA VAL A 100 3.42 14.92 -13.90
C VAL A 100 4.81 14.54 -14.36
N SER A 101 5.73 14.35 -13.42
CA SER A 101 7.09 13.91 -13.77
C SER A 101 7.07 12.44 -14.24
N VAL A 102 8.01 12.07 -15.11
CA VAL A 102 8.16 10.67 -15.56
C VAL A 102 8.40 9.74 -14.37
N ARG A 103 9.17 10.20 -13.37
CA ARG A 103 9.42 9.44 -12.15
C ARG A 103 8.15 9.18 -11.34
N THR A 104 7.25 10.15 -11.26
CA THR A 104 5.95 9.99 -10.61
C THR A 104 5.11 8.94 -11.34
N ILE A 105 5.11 8.93 -12.67
CA ILE A 105 4.41 7.91 -13.47
C ILE A 105 4.96 6.51 -13.17
N GLN A 106 6.28 6.34 -13.18
CA GLN A 106 6.92 5.06 -12.83
C GLN A 106 6.55 4.59 -11.43
N HIS A 107 6.64 5.47 -10.43
CA HIS A 107 6.30 5.16 -9.05
C HIS A 107 4.82 4.76 -8.91
N ARG A 108 3.92 5.44 -9.63
CA ARG A 108 2.49 5.11 -9.66
C ARG A 108 2.23 3.72 -10.25
N LEU A 109 2.84 3.41 -11.39
CA LEU A 109 2.72 2.10 -12.02
C LEU A 109 3.20 0.99 -11.07
N GLN A 110 4.36 1.17 -10.44
CA GLN A 110 4.97 0.15 -9.59
C GLN A 110 4.24 -0.02 -8.24
N ILE A 111 4.02 1.07 -7.51
CA ILE A 111 3.55 1.02 -6.11
C ILE A 111 2.02 1.00 -6.04
N SER A 112 1.36 1.97 -6.70
CA SER A 112 -0.10 2.10 -6.61
C SER A 112 -0.84 1.07 -7.47
N LEU A 113 -0.38 0.86 -8.70
CA LEU A 113 -1.05 -0.03 -9.67
C LEU A 113 -0.50 -1.47 -9.66
N LYS A 114 0.58 -1.73 -8.91
CA LYS A 114 1.23 -3.05 -8.81
C LYS A 114 1.61 -3.63 -10.18
N LEU A 115 2.02 -2.78 -11.11
CA LEU A 115 2.51 -3.12 -12.45
C LEU A 115 4.01 -2.78 -12.54
N PRO A 116 4.89 -3.56 -11.88
CA PRO A 116 6.32 -3.38 -12.04
C PRO A 116 6.75 -3.80 -13.45
N ALA A 117 7.71 -3.09 -14.02
CA ALA A 117 8.38 -3.55 -15.23
C ALA A 117 9.11 -4.86 -14.96
N ARG A 118 8.92 -5.86 -15.82
CA ARG A 118 9.57 -7.17 -15.75
C ARG A 118 10.15 -7.53 -17.11
N ARG A 119 11.24 -8.29 -17.10
CA ARG A 119 11.81 -8.83 -18.33
C ARG A 119 11.01 -10.06 -18.75
N ALA A 120 10.56 -10.09 -20.01
CA ALA A 120 9.90 -11.26 -20.57
C ALA A 120 10.87 -12.47 -20.58
N ALA A 121 10.35 -13.66 -20.30
CA ALA A 121 11.13 -14.89 -20.37
C ALA A 121 11.56 -15.17 -21.81
N LYS A 122 12.81 -15.58 -22.01
CA LYS A 122 13.29 -16.04 -23.32
C LYS A 122 12.61 -17.37 -23.64
N LYS A 123 11.81 -17.41 -24.71
CA LYS A 123 11.10 -18.61 -25.16
C LYS A 123 11.59 -18.98 -26.57
N PRO A 124 11.74 -20.27 -26.90
CA PRO A 124 12.03 -20.68 -28.27
C PRO A 124 10.86 -20.27 -29.17
N LEU A 125 11.18 -19.86 -30.40
CA LEU A 125 10.18 -19.60 -31.42
C LEU A 125 9.58 -20.95 -31.85
N LEU A 126 8.26 -21.11 -31.68
CA LEU A 126 7.54 -22.31 -32.07
C LEU A 126 6.63 -21.99 -33.25
N THR A 127 6.73 -22.79 -34.31
CA THR A 127 5.75 -22.77 -35.40
C THR A 127 4.40 -23.33 -34.92
N GLU A 128 3.33 -23.03 -35.65
CA GLU A 128 1.99 -23.52 -35.29
C GLU A 128 1.91 -25.05 -35.26
N THR A 129 2.60 -25.73 -36.18
CA THR A 129 2.66 -27.19 -36.24
C THR A 129 3.34 -27.76 -35.00
N MET A 130 4.44 -27.16 -34.53
CA MET A 130 5.12 -27.54 -33.30
C MET A 130 4.23 -27.34 -32.07
N LYS A 131 3.49 -26.22 -31.99
CA LYS A 131 2.54 -25.97 -30.90
C LYS A 131 1.45 -27.04 -30.85
N LYS A 132 0.85 -27.39 -32.00
CA LYS A 132 -0.18 -28.43 -32.10
C LYS A 132 0.32 -29.79 -31.64
N LYS A 133 1.51 -30.23 -32.09
CA LYS A 133 2.11 -31.50 -31.68
C LYS A 133 2.41 -31.57 -30.18
N ARG A 134 2.91 -30.48 -29.60
CA ARG A 134 3.16 -30.40 -28.15
C ARG A 134 1.86 -30.50 -27.35
N LEU A 135 0.81 -29.78 -27.79
CA LEU A 135 -0.50 -29.84 -27.13
C LEU A 135 -1.15 -31.22 -27.24
N SER A 136 -1.07 -31.88 -28.41
CA SER A 136 -1.62 -33.24 -28.58
C SER A 136 -0.87 -34.27 -27.72
N PHE A 137 0.45 -34.13 -27.61
CA PHE A 137 1.27 -34.95 -26.71
C PHE A 137 0.84 -34.75 -25.25
N CYS A 138 0.78 -33.49 -24.77
CA CYS A 138 0.37 -33.20 -23.38
C CYS A 138 -1.04 -33.73 -23.07
N LYS A 139 -2.00 -33.60 -24.00
CA LYS A 139 -3.37 -34.12 -23.81
C LYS A 139 -3.45 -35.65 -23.75
N ARG A 140 -2.51 -36.36 -24.37
CA ARG A 140 -2.46 -37.83 -24.37
C ARG A 140 -1.79 -38.37 -23.11
N GLU A 141 -0.71 -37.74 -22.67
CA GLU A 141 0.13 -38.24 -21.58
C GLU A 141 -0.26 -37.71 -20.19
N ILE A 142 -0.93 -36.55 -20.12
CA ILE A 142 -1.38 -35.97 -18.85
C ILE A 142 -2.85 -36.39 -18.65
N PRO A 143 -3.16 -37.27 -17.68
CA PRO A 143 -4.55 -37.55 -17.33
C PRO A 143 -5.23 -36.25 -16.90
N ALA A 144 -6.47 -36.05 -17.32
CA ALA A 144 -7.25 -34.88 -16.92
C ALA A 144 -7.39 -34.89 -15.39
N VAL A 145 -6.54 -34.12 -14.70
CA VAL A 145 -6.70 -33.88 -13.28
C VAL A 145 -7.89 -32.94 -13.15
N ASP A 146 -9.00 -33.44 -12.62
CA ASP A 146 -10.18 -32.65 -12.29
C ASP A 146 -9.77 -31.53 -11.33
N THR A 147 -9.67 -30.30 -11.84
CA THR A 147 -9.32 -29.11 -11.07
C THR A 147 -10.42 -28.68 -10.07
N ARG A 148 -11.47 -29.49 -9.88
CA ARG A 148 -12.56 -29.24 -8.94
C ARG A 148 -12.21 -29.63 -7.49
N ALA A 149 -11.18 -30.44 -7.26
CA ALA A 149 -10.82 -30.91 -5.91
C ALA A 149 -9.96 -29.92 -5.09
N VAL A 150 -9.58 -28.76 -5.64
CA VAL A 150 -8.71 -27.79 -4.93
C VAL A 150 -9.52 -26.71 -4.17
N GLU A 151 -10.84 -26.60 -4.40
CA GLU A 151 -11.68 -25.62 -3.69
C GLU A 151 -12.21 -26.08 -2.32
N GLU A 152 -12.07 -27.36 -1.95
CA GLU A 152 -12.59 -27.91 -0.67
C GLU A 152 -11.55 -27.99 0.47
N GLY A 153 -10.41 -27.32 0.33
CA GLY A 153 -9.27 -27.42 1.28
C GLY A 153 -9.00 -26.21 2.17
N HIS A 154 -10.01 -25.36 2.47
CA HIS A 154 -9.82 -24.20 3.36
C HIS A 154 -10.96 -24.00 4.35
N VAL A 155 -11.17 -24.98 5.24
CA VAL A 155 -11.76 -24.76 6.56
C VAL A 155 -11.11 -25.71 7.56
N GLN A 156 -10.13 -25.22 8.32
CA GLN A 156 -9.97 -25.44 9.77
C GLN A 156 -9.28 -24.21 10.36
#